data_AF-A0AAV6XY97-F1
#
_entry.id   AF-A0AAV6XY97-F1
#
_cell.length_a   1.000
_cell.length_b   1.000
_cell.length_c   1.000
_cell.angle_alpha   90.00
_cell.angle_beta   90.00
_cell.angle_gamma   90.00
#
_symmetry.space_group_name_H-M   'P 1'
#
loop_
_entity.id
_entity.type
_entity.pdbx_description
1 polymer ?
#
loop_
_entity_poly.entity_id
_entity_poly.type
_entity_poly.pdbx_seq_one_letter_code
_entity_poly.pdbx_strand_id
1 'polypeptide(L)'
;MDPKFAHLLQGKCPKENGKAKRVNLNSVMANKLEHQYFKNLRKKMDLLSSDQALVGSPLTASAVAKYVKHATLWAEDYASAMVQMGSIDVLTKNEGEI
;
A
#
# COMPACT_ATOMS: atom_id res chain seq x y z
N MET A 1 11.89 9.06 1.79
CA MET A 1 12.40 7.73 1.41
C MET A 1 13.74 7.48 2.08
N ASP A 2 13.99 6.26 2.53
CA ASP A 2 15.29 5.79 3.02
C ASP A 2 16.36 5.93 1.89
N PRO A 3 17.55 6.51 2.16
CA PRO A 3 18.55 6.75 1.12
C PRO A 3 19.05 5.49 0.41
N LYS A 4 19.22 4.37 1.12
CA LYS A 4 19.70 3.11 0.52
C LYS A 4 18.62 2.52 -0.38
N PHE A 5 17.37 2.56 0.06
CA PHE A 5 16.22 2.15 -0.73
C PHE A 5 16.05 3.02 -1.99
N ALA A 6 16.19 4.33 -1.86
CA ALA A 6 16.15 5.27 -2.99
C ALA A 6 17.24 4.97 -4.03
N HIS A 7 18.48 4.74 -3.60
CA HIS A 7 19.58 4.38 -4.49
C HIS A 7 19.31 3.06 -5.23
N LEU A 8 18.78 2.05 -4.53
CA LEU A 8 18.36 0.79 -5.14
C LEU A 8 17.28 0.99 -6.21
N LEU A 9 16.29 1.85 -5.94
CA LEU A 9 15.23 2.17 -6.89
C LEU A 9 15.73 2.97 -8.09
N GLN A 10 16.67 3.90 -7.92
CA GLN A 10 17.28 4.65 -9.03
C GLN A 10 17.98 3.73 -10.04
N GLY A 11 18.67 2.69 -9.56
CA GLY A 11 19.25 1.66 -10.44
C GLY A 11 18.20 0.82 -11.19
N LYS A 12 17.01 0.64 -10.61
CA LYS A 12 15.89 -0.09 -11.23
C LYS A 12 15.04 0.81 -12.13
N CYS A 13 15.00 2.11 -11.89
CA CYS A 13 14.16 3.08 -12.59
C CYS A 13 15.03 4.21 -13.17
N PRO A 14 15.84 3.94 -14.20
CA PRO A 14 16.70 4.95 -14.80
C PRO A 14 15.86 6.02 -15.53
N LYS A 15 16.26 7.29 -15.41
CA LYS A 15 15.56 8.43 -16.03
C LYS A 15 15.53 8.38 -17.55
N GLU A 16 16.59 7.88 -18.17
CA GLU A 16 16.89 8.06 -19.60
C GLU A 16 16.34 6.94 -20.50
N ASN A 17 15.85 5.83 -19.94
CA ASN A 17 15.40 4.67 -20.71
C ASN A 17 14.02 4.23 -20.24
N GLY A 18 12.99 4.98 -20.65
CA GLY A 18 11.57 4.86 -20.29
C GLY A 18 10.86 3.50 -20.49
N LYS A 19 11.60 2.40 -20.55
CA LYS A 19 11.07 1.05 -20.31
C LYS A 19 10.71 0.96 -18.83
N ALA A 20 9.41 1.05 -18.54
CA ALA A 20 8.86 0.86 -17.21
C ALA A 20 9.29 -0.50 -16.63
N LYS A 21 10.33 -0.50 -15.79
CA LYS A 21 10.67 -1.68 -14.99
C LYS A 21 9.71 -1.72 -13.80
N ARG A 22 8.93 -2.79 -13.73
CA ARG A 22 8.05 -3.04 -12.57
C ARG A 22 8.93 -3.32 -11.36
N VAL A 23 8.61 -2.66 -10.25
CA VAL A 23 9.18 -2.93 -8.93
C VAL A 23 8.04 -3.24 -7.98
N ASN A 24 8.33 -4.04 -6.95
CA ASN A 24 7.32 -4.43 -5.98
C ASN A 24 6.97 -3.24 -5.08
N LEU A 25 5.68 -2.97 -4.90
CA LEU A 25 5.17 -1.98 -3.94
C LEU A 25 5.62 -2.31 -2.51
N ASN A 26 5.58 -3.59 -2.14
CA ASN A 26 6.16 -4.09 -0.90
C ASN A 26 7.46 -4.83 -1.21
N SER A 27 8.60 -4.18 -1.01
CA SER A 27 9.91 -4.76 -1.31
C SER A 27 10.32 -5.91 -0.39
N VAL A 28 9.69 -6.06 0.78
CA VAL A 28 10.01 -7.09 1.78
C VAL A 28 9.15 -8.35 1.59
N MET A 29 7.88 -8.19 1.25
CA MET A 29 6.96 -9.31 0.98
C MET A 29 6.11 -9.01 -0.25
N ALA A 30 6.67 -9.27 -1.43
CA ALA A 30 6.07 -8.88 -2.71
C ALA A 30 4.76 -9.61 -3.04
N ASN A 31 4.66 -10.89 -2.65
CA ASN A 31 3.57 -11.78 -3.08
C ASN A 31 2.72 -12.27 -1.89
N LYS A 32 2.68 -11.49 -0.79
CA LYS A 32 1.91 -11.85 0.39
C LYS A 32 1.11 -10.64 0.88
N LEU A 33 -0.19 -10.83 1.06
CA LEU A 33 -1.08 -9.84 1.66
C LEU A 33 -0.84 -9.84 3.17
N GLU A 34 -0.09 -8.85 3.65
CA GLU A 34 0.38 -8.74 5.04
C GLU A 34 0.50 -7.28 5.49
N HIS A 35 0.46 -7.05 6.80
CA HIS A 35 0.73 -5.74 7.42
C HIS A 35 2.18 -5.23 7.24
N GLN A 36 3.06 -6.02 6.60
CA GLN A 36 4.45 -5.64 6.32
C GLN A 36 4.55 -4.32 5.54
N TYR A 37 3.53 -3.99 4.73
CA TYR A 37 3.39 -2.68 4.11
C TYR A 37 3.53 -1.53 5.11
N PHE A 38 2.79 -1.55 6.23
CA PHE A 38 2.85 -0.50 7.25
C PHE A 38 4.21 -0.43 7.97
N LYS A 39 4.88 -1.57 8.12
CA LYS A 39 6.26 -1.60 8.65
C LYS A 39 7.24 -0.90 7.72
N ASN A 40 7.06 -1.04 6.40
CA ASN A 40 7.89 -0.35 5.42
C ASN A 40 7.66 1.16 5.43
N LEU A 41 6.40 1.61 5.59
CA LEU A 41 6.06 3.04 5.72
C LEU A 41 6.88 3.73 6.83
N ARG A 42 6.98 3.10 8.00
CA ARG A 42 7.78 3.63 9.14
C ARG A 42 9.28 3.66 8.87
N LYS A 43 9.77 2.72 8.05
CA LYS A 43 11.16 2.68 7.60
C LYS A 43 11.43 3.60 6.41
N LYS A 44 10.42 4.32 5.90
CA LYS A 44 10.50 5.12 4.68
C LYS A 44 10.94 4.29 3.47
N MET A 45 10.58 3.01 3.46
CA MET A 45 10.92 2.01 2.43
C MET A 45 9.73 1.69 1.52
N ASP A 46 8.86 2.68 1.32
CA ASP A 46 7.71 2.64 0.43
C ASP A 46 8.01 3.31 -0.91
N LEU A 47 7.22 2.97 -1.94
CA LEU A 47 7.50 3.38 -3.32
C LEU A 47 6.86 4.72 -3.68
N LEU A 48 5.60 4.91 -3.29
CA LEU A 48 4.78 6.03 -3.74
C LEU A 48 4.74 7.15 -2.70
N SER A 49 4.69 8.40 -3.15
CA SER A 49 4.51 9.53 -2.25
C SER A 49 3.17 9.46 -1.49
N SER A 50 2.13 8.88 -2.10
CA SER A 50 0.83 8.61 -1.47
C SER A 50 0.95 7.63 -0.31
N ASP A 51 1.86 6.66 -0.38
CA ASP A 51 2.11 5.70 0.71
C ASP A 51 2.75 6.43 1.90
N GLN A 52 3.82 7.20 1.64
CA GLN A 52 4.52 7.93 2.69
C GLN A 52 3.63 8.98 3.37
N ALA A 53 2.68 9.57 2.65
CA ALA A 53 1.75 10.57 3.17
C ALA A 53 0.89 10.04 4.33
N LEU A 54 0.61 8.73 4.37
CA LEU A 54 -0.15 8.10 5.46
C LEU A 54 0.55 8.22 6.82
N VAL A 55 1.88 8.30 6.84
CA VAL A 55 2.66 8.48 8.07
C VAL A 55 2.75 9.95 8.46
N GLY A 56 2.77 10.85 7.48
CA GLY A 56 2.93 12.29 7.69
C GLY A 56 1.66 13.02 8.11
N SER A 57 0.48 12.44 7.87
CA SER A 57 -0.80 13.05 8.20
C SER A 57 -1.25 12.72 9.63
N PRO A 58 -1.66 13.72 10.45
CA PRO A 58 -2.24 13.49 11.77
C PRO A 58 -3.49 12.60 11.76
N LEU A 59 -4.22 12.56 10.64
CA LEU A 59 -5.45 11.78 10.49
C LEU A 59 -5.19 10.27 10.36
N THR A 60 -4.02 9.88 9.84
CA THR A 60 -3.73 8.49 9.47
C THR A 60 -2.54 7.88 10.23
N ALA A 61 -1.68 8.72 10.82
CA ALA A 61 -0.46 8.25 11.50
C ALA A 61 -0.73 7.27 12.65
N SER A 62 -1.82 7.46 13.40
CA SER A 62 -2.22 6.57 14.49
C SER A 62 -2.62 5.18 13.98
N ALA A 63 -3.39 5.11 12.89
CA ALA A 63 -3.78 3.86 12.24
C ALA A 63 -2.55 3.12 11.70
N VAL A 64 -1.61 3.81 11.05
CA VAL A 64 -0.34 3.22 10.61
C VAL A 64 0.43 2.63 11.80
N ALA A 65 0.55 3.35 12.91
CA ALA A 65 1.23 2.86 14.10
C ALA A 65 0.55 1.62 14.71
N LYS A 66 -0.78 1.54 14.63
CA LYS A 66 -1.59 0.40 15.08
C LYS A 66 -1.33 -0.83 14.21
N TYR A 67 -1.44 -0.68 12.88
CA TYR A 67 -1.26 -1.81 11.95
C TYR A 67 0.17 -2.33 11.88
N VAL A 68 1.18 -1.52 12.22
CA VAL A 68 2.56 -2.01 12.40
C VAL A 68 2.67 -3.08 13.50
N LYS A 69 1.85 -2.96 14.55
CA LYS A 69 1.91 -3.80 15.75
C LYS A 69 0.91 -4.95 15.73
N HIS A 70 -0.23 -4.77 15.06
CA HIS A 70 -1.39 -5.66 15.17
C HIS A 70 -1.81 -6.20 13.80
N ALA A 71 -1.23 -7.33 13.38
CA ALA A 71 -1.49 -7.95 12.09
C ALA A 71 -2.94 -8.40 11.92
N THR A 72 -3.51 -9.05 12.94
CA THR A 72 -4.90 -9.55 12.92
C THR A 72 -5.88 -8.41 12.73
N LEU A 73 -5.73 -7.34 13.51
CA LEU A 73 -6.59 -6.17 13.40
C LEU A 73 -6.48 -5.51 12.02
N TRP A 74 -5.27 -5.41 11.46
CA TRP A 74 -5.12 -4.93 10.09
C TRP A 74 -5.91 -5.78 9.09
N ALA A 75 -5.84 -7.10 9.21
CA ALA A 75 -6.55 -8.01 8.31
C ALA A 75 -8.08 -7.91 8.46
N GLU A 76 -8.57 -7.78 9.69
CA GLU A 76 -9.99 -7.56 10.00
C GLU A 76 -10.51 -6.24 9.39
N ASP A 77 -9.81 -5.14 9.65
CA ASP A 77 -10.18 -3.82 9.11
C ASP A 77 -10.07 -3.79 7.58
N TYR A 78 -9.05 -4.45 7.00
CA TYR A 78 -8.91 -4.61 5.55
C TYR A 78 -10.09 -5.36 4.94
N ALA A 79 -10.49 -6.49 5.53
CA ALA A 79 -11.64 -7.26 5.06
C ALA A 79 -12.93 -6.45 5.11
N SER A 80 -13.16 -5.73 6.21
CA SER A 80 -14.31 -4.84 6.37
C SER A 80 -14.34 -3.73 5.30
N ALA A 81 -13.20 -3.08 5.06
CA ALA A 81 -13.08 -2.05 4.03
C ALA A 81 -13.36 -2.59 2.62
N MET A 82 -12.91 -3.81 2.30
CA MET A 82 -13.15 -4.43 1.00
C MET A 82 -14.63 -4.79 0.79
N VAL A 83 -15.34 -5.25 1.83
CA VAL A 83 -16.79 -5.47 1.77
C VAL A 83 -17.54 -4.17 1.51
N GLN A 84 -17.16 -3.10 2.23
CA GLN A 84 -17.76 -1.79 2.02
C GLN A 84 -17.50 -1.26 0.61
N MET A 85 -16.26 -1.37 0.11
CA MET A 85 -15.90 -0.95 -1.24
C MET A 85 -16.66 -1.74 -2.30
N GLY A 86 -16.84 -3.05 -2.13
CA GLY A 86 -17.60 -3.90 -3.04
C GLY A 86 -19.11 -3.62 -3.06
N SER A 87 -19.61 -2.83 -2.11
CA SER A 87 -21.03 -2.44 -2.02
C SER A 87 -21.31 -1.07 -2.65
N ILE A 88 -20.30 -0.40 -3.22
CA ILE A 88 -20.46 0.91 -3.86
C ILE A 88 -21.13 0.75 -5.23
N ASP A 89 -22.21 1.49 -5.44
CA ASP A 89 -22.90 1.67 -6.74
C ASP A 89 -23.19 0.35 -7.49
N VAL A 90 -23.57 -0.68 -6.74
CA VAL A 90 -23.88 -2.01 -7.29
C VAL A 90 -25.22 -1.96 -8.03
N LEU A 91 -25.22 -2.40 -9.29
CA LEU A 91 -26.43 -2.66 -10.05
C LEU A 91 -27.11 -3.92 -9.49
N THR A 92 -28.39 -3.81 -9.14
CA THR A 92 -29.13 -4.90 -8.51
C THR A 92 -30.38 -5.30 -9.29
N LYS A 93 -30.87 -6.51 -9.05
CA LYS A 93 -32.11 -7.05 -9.66
C LYS A 93 -32.04 -7.07 -11.19
N ASN A 94 -32.71 -6.13 -11.84
CA ASN A 94 -32.85 -6.06 -13.30
C ASN A 94 -32.04 -4.89 -13.88
N GLU A 95 -31.18 -4.26 -13.07
CA GLU A 95 -30.22 -3.27 -13.53
C GLU A 95 -28.98 -3.98 -14.10
N GLY A 96 -28.58 -3.65 -15.33
CA GLY A 96 -27.44 -4.27 -16.01
C GLY A 96 -27.77 -5.55 -16.78
N GLU A 97 -26.73 -6.34 -17.06
CA GLU A 97 -26.77 -7.61 -17.80
C GLU A 97 -25.73 -8.58 -17.20
N ILE A 98 -25.86 -9.89 -17.47
CA ILE A 98 -24.86 -10.92 -17.11
C ILE A 98 -24.13 -11.36 -18.37
#